data_AF-M0J4L4-F1
#
_entry.id   AF-M0J4L4-F1
#
_cell.length_a   1.000
_cell.length_b   1.000
_cell.length_c   1.000
_cell.angle_alpha   90.00
_cell.angle_beta   90.00
_cell.angle_gamma   90.00
#
_symmetry.space_group_name_H-M   'P 1'
#
loop_
_entity.id
_entity.type
_entity.pdbx_description
1 polymer ?
#
loop_
_entity_poly.entity_id
_entity_poly.type
_entity_poly.pdbx_seq_one_letter_code
_entity_poly.pdbx_strand_id
1 'polypeptide(L)' 'MDKTEIFQALTLWFVVLIFLQTTPSQSGVVHTVIGVVALALMWVIPIYLFVRAFNGVAAR' A
#
# COMPACT_ATOMS: atom_id res chain seq x y z
N MET A 1 0.83 13.55 11.91
CA MET A 1 1.12 13.18 10.51
C MET A 1 0.72 14.36 9.66
N ASP A 2 1.62 14.84 8.81
CA ASP A 2 1.25 15.92 7.88
C ASP A 2 0.19 15.40 6.91
N LYS A 3 -0.78 16.24 6.52
CA LYS A 3 -1.85 15.83 5.60
C LYS A 3 -1.26 15.27 4.31
N THR A 4 -0.15 15.85 3.87
CA THR A 4 0.62 15.44 2.69
C THR A 4 1.08 13.98 2.78
N GLU A 5 1.60 13.54 3.92
CA GLU A 5 2.05 12.15 4.10
C GLU A 5 0.88 11.16 4.00
N ILE A 6 -0.32 11.55 4.47
CA ILE A 6 -1.51 10.67 4.45
C ILE A 6 -1.94 10.47 3.01
N PHE A 7 -2.05 11.57 2.26
CA PHE A 7 -2.41 11.51 0.85
C PHE A 7 -1.39 10.72 0.03
N GLN A 8 -0.09 10.91 0.27
CA GLN A 8 0.96 10.13 -0.41
C GLN A 8 0.84 8.63 -0.15
N ALA A 9 0.66 8.23 1.11
CA ALA A 9 0.49 6.82 1.47
C ALA A 9 -0.79 6.21 0.87
N LEU A 10 -1.90 6.97 0.86
CA LEU A 10 -3.15 6.55 0.21
C LEU A 10 -3.00 6.43 -1.31
N THR A 11 -2.31 7.37 -1.96
CA THR A 11 -2.02 7.30 -3.40
C THR A 11 -1.15 6.08 -3.70
N LEU A 12 -0.13 5.80 -2.88
CA LEU A 12 0.71 4.61 -3.06
C LEU A 12 -0.10 3.32 -2.90
N TRP A 13 -0.98 3.26 -1.90
CA TRP A 13 -1.90 2.13 -1.72
C TRP A 13 -2.83 1.94 -2.93
N PHE A 14 -3.40 3.03 -3.45
CA PHE A 14 -4.23 3.00 -4.65
C PHE A 14 -3.47 2.46 -5.86
N VAL A 15 -2.24 2.94 -6.10
CA VAL A 15 -1.39 2.47 -7.21
C VAL A 15 -1.11 0.97 -7.10
N VAL A 16 -0.83 0.46 -5.88
CA VAL A 16 -0.60 -0.96 -5.63
C VAL A 16 -1.84 -1.80 -5.97
N LEU A 17 -3.03 -1.33 -5.59
CA LEU A 17 -4.29 -2.02 -5.91
C LEU A 17 -4.53 -2.07 -7.43
N ILE A 18 -4.33 -0.95 -8.13
CA ILE A 18 -4.47 -0.91 -9.59
C ILE A 18 -3.46 -1.84 -10.25
N PHE A 19 -2.21 -1.85 -9.80
CA PHE A 19 -1.18 -2.78 -10.31
C PHE A 19 -1.63 -4.24 -10.17
N LEU A 20 -2.11 -4.65 -8.99
CA LEU A 20 -2.57 -6.02 -8.75
C LEU A 20 -3.77 -6.41 -9.62
N GLN A 21 -4.66 -5.47 -9.93
CA GLN A 21 -5.86 -5.72 -10.75
C GLN A 21 -5.60 -5.73 -12.26
N THR A 22 -4.60 -4.96 -12.71
CA THR A 22 -4.35 -4.74 -14.15
C THR A 22 -3.20 -5.57 -14.70
N THR A 23 -2.38 -6.17 -13.84
CA THR A 23 -1.27 -7.01 -14.28
C THR A 23 -1.82 -8.29 -14.91
N PRO A 24 -1.58 -8.54 -16.21
CA PRO A 24 -1.97 -9.79 -16.85
C PRO A 24 -1.18 -10.95 -16.23
N SER A 25 -1.74 -12.17 -16.28
CA SER A 25 -1.05 -13.39 -15.84
C SER A 25 0.15 -13.68 -16.75
N GLN A 26 1.27 -13.01 -16.49
CA GLN A 26 2.55 -13.21 -17.17
C GLN A 26 3.44 -14.15 -16.38
N SER A 27 4.05 -15.11 -17.08
CA SER A 27 5.04 -16.01 -16.52
C SER A 27 6.44 -15.39 -16.60
N GLY A 28 7.05 -15.14 -15.44
CA GLY A 28 8.41 -14.62 -15.36
C GLY A 28 8.81 -14.28 -13.92
N VAL A 29 10.04 -14.62 -13.52
CA VAL A 29 10.54 -14.44 -12.14
C VAL A 29 10.39 -12.99 -11.66
N VAL A 30 10.70 -12.02 -12.53
CA VAL A 30 10.58 -10.59 -12.21
C VAL A 30 9.13 -10.21 -11.90
N HIS A 31 8.16 -10.67 -12.71
CA HIS A 31 6.74 -10.42 -12.47
C HIS A 31 6.26 -11.07 -11.17
N THR A 32 6.72 -12.28 -10.85
CA THR A 32 6.40 -12.95 -9.59
C THR A 32 6.93 -12.17 -8.38
N VAL A 33 8.18 -11.71 -8.42
CA VAL A 33 8.78 -10.95 -7.31
C VAL A 33 8.04 -9.62 -7.10
N ILE A 34 7.77 -8.88 -8.17
CA ILE A 34 7.04 -7.61 -8.08
C ILE A 34 5.61 -7.85 -7.56
N GLY A 35 4.95 -8.93 -8.01
CA GLY A 35 3.63 -9.32 -7.51
C GLY A 35 3.62 -9.60 -6.00
N VAL A 36 4.62 -10.33 -5.49
CA VAL A 36 4.75 -10.59 -4.04
C VAL A 36 4.97 -9.29 -3.26
N VAL A 37 5.82 -8.38 -3.75
CA VAL A 37 6.03 -7.08 -3.11
C VAL A 37 4.74 -6.25 -3.11
N ALA A 38 4.02 -6.22 -4.23
CA ALA A 38 2.73 -5.52 -4.32
C ALA A 38 1.69 -6.11 -3.36
N LEU A 39 1.62 -7.43 -3.22
CA LEU A 39 0.75 -8.09 -2.24
C LEU A 39 1.12 -7.73 -0.80
N ALA A 40 2.42 -7.65 -0.47
CA ALA A 40 2.84 -7.20 0.85
C ALA A 40 2.43 -5.75 1.10
N LEU A 41 2.67 -4.85 0.13
CA LEU A 41 2.30 -3.43 0.23
C LEU A 41 0.78 -3.23 0.38
N MET A 42 -0.03 -4.04 -0.31
CA MET A 42 -1.49 -4.01 -0.20
C MET A 42 -1.97 -4.11 1.25
N TRP A 43 -1.27 -4.88 2.09
CA TRP A 43 -1.58 -5.05 3.52
C TRP A 43 -0.80 -4.09 4.43
N VAL A 44 0.49 -3.86 4.16
CA VAL A 44 1.35 -3.04 5.02
C VAL A 44 0.89 -1.58 5.08
N ILE A 45 0.50 -1.00 3.94
CA ILE A 45 0.11 0.41 3.87
C ILE A 45 -1.17 0.73 4.66
N PRO A 46 -2.28 -0.02 4.52
CA PRO A 46 -3.48 0.24 5.32
C PRO A 46 -3.24 -0.01 6.82
N ILE A 47 -2.44 -1.00 7.20
CA ILE A 47 -2.05 -1.21 8.61
C ILE A 47 -1.26 -0.01 9.13
N TYR A 48 -0.28 0.48 8.36
CA TYR A 48 0.50 1.66 8.71
C TYR A 48 -0.39 2.90 8.92
N LEU A 49 -1.33 3.14 7.98
CA LEU A 49 -2.30 4.23 8.07
C LEU A 49 -3.20 4.07 9.31
N PHE A 50 -3.68 2.85 9.58
CA PHE A 50 -4.53 2.56 10.73
C PHE A 50 -3.81 2.81 12.06
N VAL A 51 -2.61 2.26 12.24
CA VAL A 51 -1.81 2.43 13.46
C VAL A 51 -1.50 3.91 13.70
N ARG A 52 -1.09 4.65 12.66
CA ARG A 52 -0.83 6.09 12.80
C ARG A 52 -2.09 6.90 13.08
N ALA A 53 -3.20 6.60 12.43
CA ALA A 53 -4.48 7.25 12.70
C ALA A 53 -4.92 7.02 14.14
N PHE A 54 -4.84 5.77 14.62
CA PHE A 54 -5.17 5.41 15.99
C PHE A 54 -4.27 6.09 17.02
N ASN A 55 -2.93 6.06 16.81
CA ASN A 55 -1.98 6.76 17.70
C ASN A 55 -2.19 8.27 17.69
N GLY A 56 -2.58 8.86 16.55
CA GLY A 56 -2.91 10.28 16.45
C GLY A 56 -4.21 10.65 17.16
N VAL A 57 -5.16 9.73 17.28
CA VAL A 57 -6.40 9.90 18.05
C VAL A 57 -6.15 9.72 19.54
N ALA A 58 -5.36 8.72 19.95
CA ALA A 58 -5.06 8.44 21.36
C ALA A 58 -4.17 9.50 22.04
N ALA A 59 -3.44 10.30 21.27
CA ALA A 59 -2.60 11.39 21.76
C ALA A 59 -3.34 12.74 21.91
N ARG A 60 -4.65 12.78 21.68
CA ARG A 60 -5.53 13.94 21.85
C ARG A 60 -6.42 13.76 23.06
#